data_AF-A0A510USJ6-F1
#
_entry.id   AF-A0A510USJ6-F1
#
_cell.length_a   1.000
_cell.length_b   1.000
_cell.length_c   1.000
_cell.angle_alpha   90.00
_cell.angle_beta   90.00
_cell.angle_gamma   90.00
#
_symmetry.space_group_name_H-M   'P 1'
#
loop_
_entity.id
_entity.type
_entity.pdbx_description
1 polymer ?
#
loop_
_entity_poly.entity_id
_entity_poly.type
_entity_poly.pdbx_seq_one_letter_code
_entity_poly.pdbx_strand_id
1 'polypeptide(L)'
;MVGRTLGVMVTISCSCGAAANSRTHPLRGVPIEERMDLVRTAYSAYDGFLTLEVDASWHPGSSEPEADCVVLVDMDALDACEGLSDEERHGLSALLGIAHVRGRVLPPPVEIGSVRFRVSPAFGFDGEVVYVVHDGPQTLLEVTCPYGGRGELAALVELYSEHGPAAVVQVDGLAPRLGLSAAIAGIARARTPSVA
;
A
#
# COMPACT_ATOMS: atom_id res chain seq x y z
N MET A 1 24.96 -28.10 15.85
CA MET A 1 24.24 -27.91 14.58
C MET A 1 24.12 -26.42 14.35
N VAL A 2 24.93 -25.87 13.46
CA VAL A 2 24.82 -24.45 13.05
C VAL A 2 23.63 -24.38 12.12
N GLY A 3 22.48 -23.96 12.64
CA GLY A 3 21.33 -23.63 11.79
C GLY A 3 21.78 -22.55 10.83
N ARG A 4 21.81 -22.85 9.54
CA ARG A 4 21.91 -21.83 8.50
C ARG A 4 20.67 -20.96 8.67
N THR A 5 20.81 -19.80 9.29
CA THR A 5 19.84 -18.71 9.13
C THR A 5 19.70 -18.53 7.63
N LEU A 6 18.51 -18.76 7.09
CA LEU A 6 18.17 -18.31 5.74
C LEU A 6 18.54 -16.82 5.73
N GLY A 7 19.54 -16.46 4.94
CA GLY A 7 20.04 -15.09 4.94
C GLY A 7 18.91 -14.19 4.50
N VAL A 8 18.56 -13.23 5.36
CA VAL A 8 17.69 -12.11 5.02
C VAL A 8 18.16 -11.54 3.68
N MET A 9 17.24 -11.51 2.71
CA MET A 9 17.51 -11.10 1.34
C MET A 9 16.54 -9.98 1.00
N VAL A 10 17.07 -8.76 0.90
CA VAL A 10 16.29 -7.58 0.51
C VAL A 10 16.44 -7.35 -0.99
N THR A 11 15.36 -6.93 -1.63
CA THR A 11 15.38 -6.54 -3.05
C THR A 11 15.57 -5.03 -3.13
N ILE A 12 16.53 -4.61 -3.95
CA ILE A 12 16.81 -3.22 -4.25
C ILE A 12 16.56 -3.03 -5.73
N SER A 13 15.72 -2.06 -6.08
CA SER A 13 15.41 -1.71 -7.47
C SER A 13 15.58 -0.22 -7.71
N CYS A 14 15.81 0.15 -8.95
CA CYS A 14 15.92 1.54 -9.40
C CYS A 14 14.95 1.78 -10.56
N SER A 15 14.42 3.01 -10.66
CA SER A 15 13.57 3.44 -11.78
C SER A 15 14.22 3.27 -13.16
N CYS A 16 15.55 3.21 -13.25
CA CYS A 16 16.28 2.93 -14.49
C CYS A 16 16.20 1.45 -14.95
N GLY A 17 15.55 0.58 -14.17
CA GLY A 17 15.39 -0.85 -14.45
C GLY A 17 16.49 -1.74 -13.87
N ALA A 18 17.48 -1.17 -13.17
CA ALA A 18 18.46 -1.97 -12.43
C ALA A 18 17.82 -2.58 -11.17
N ALA A 19 18.11 -3.85 -10.90
CA ALA A 19 17.67 -4.53 -9.68
C ALA A 19 18.74 -5.51 -9.18
N ALA A 20 18.86 -5.65 -7.86
CA ALA A 20 19.73 -6.62 -7.23
C ALA A 20 19.13 -7.11 -5.91
N ASN A 21 19.59 -8.28 -5.46
CA ASN A 21 19.31 -8.78 -4.13
C ASN A 21 20.54 -8.60 -3.25
N SER A 22 20.37 -8.01 -2.07
CA SER A 22 21.44 -7.76 -1.12
C SER A 22 21.30 -8.64 0.11
N ARG A 23 22.44 -9.11 0.64
CA ARG A 23 22.54 -9.70 1.99
C ARG A 23 22.92 -8.67 3.05
N THR A 24 23.31 -7.47 2.62
CA THR A 24 23.62 -6.37 3.52
C THR A 24 22.30 -5.70 3.85
N HIS A 25 21.86 -5.88 5.09
CA HIS A 25 20.60 -5.35 5.59
C HIS A 25 20.68 -3.83 5.77
N PRO A 26 19.90 -3.01 5.04
CA PRO A 26 20.05 -1.55 5.04
C PRO A 26 19.75 -0.92 6.39
N LEU A 27 18.81 -1.48 7.15
CA LEU A 27 18.50 -0.96 8.48
C LEU A 27 19.41 -1.50 9.59
N ARG A 28 20.38 -2.37 9.28
CA ARG A 28 21.20 -2.99 10.33
C ARG A 28 22.13 -1.96 10.97
N GLY A 29 22.00 -1.81 12.29
CA GLY A 29 22.74 -0.80 13.05
C GLY A 29 22.05 0.57 13.09
N VAL A 30 20.94 0.75 12.36
CA VAL A 30 20.08 1.95 12.46
C VAL A 30 19.31 1.88 13.78
N PRO A 31 19.34 2.94 14.62
CA PRO A 31 18.55 3.04 15.86
C PRO A 31 17.05 2.88 15.61
N ILE A 32 16.30 2.39 16.60
CA ILE A 32 14.88 2.12 16.46
C ILE A 32 14.07 3.37 16.10
N GLU A 33 14.40 4.53 16.65
CA GLU A 33 13.70 5.78 16.37
C GLU A 33 13.79 6.16 14.89
N GLU A 34 14.99 6.03 14.32
CA GLU A 34 15.24 6.30 12.90
C GLU A 34 14.55 5.26 12.01
N ARG A 35 14.51 3.98 12.41
CA ARG A 35 13.73 2.96 11.68
C ARG A 35 12.24 3.26 11.71
N MET A 36 11.69 3.68 12.85
CA MET A 36 10.29 4.05 12.95
C MET A 36 9.95 5.24 12.06
N ASP A 37 10.84 6.23 11.96
CA ASP A 37 10.66 7.37 11.07
C ASP A 37 10.73 6.95 9.60
N LEU A 38 11.70 6.10 9.23
CA LEU A 38 11.78 5.51 7.88
C LEU A 38 10.51 4.77 7.51
N VAL A 39 9.95 3.96 8.42
CA VAL A 39 8.67 3.26 8.18
C VAL A 39 7.53 4.27 8.03
N ARG A 40 7.41 5.26 8.91
CA ARG A 40 6.34 6.28 8.83
C ARG A 40 6.35 7.05 7.52
N THR A 41 7.53 7.37 7.00
CA THR A 41 7.70 8.13 5.75
C THR A 41 7.88 7.23 4.54
N ALA A 42 7.78 5.91 4.72
CA ALA A 42 8.02 4.97 3.65
C ALA A 42 7.08 5.22 2.46
N TYR A 43 7.57 4.80 1.31
CA TYR A 43 6.83 4.87 0.08
C TYR A 43 5.51 4.10 0.21
N SER A 44 5.55 2.89 0.76
CA SER A 44 4.36 2.13 1.15
C SER A 44 4.67 1.15 2.29
N ALA A 45 3.67 0.89 3.12
CA ALA A 45 3.66 -0.24 4.04
C ALA A 45 2.29 -0.92 4.00
N TYR A 46 2.27 -2.25 3.91
CA TYR A 46 1.04 -3.04 3.86
C TYR A 46 1.31 -4.51 4.20
N ASP A 47 0.50 -5.07 5.09
CA ASP A 47 0.54 -6.51 5.45
C ASP A 47 1.94 -7.00 5.88
N GLY A 48 2.67 -6.16 6.61
CA GLY A 48 4.04 -6.46 7.06
C GLY A 48 5.11 -6.32 5.98
N PHE A 49 4.77 -5.89 4.77
CA PHE A 49 5.72 -5.49 3.73
C PHE A 49 5.91 -3.98 3.72
N LEU A 50 7.10 -3.55 3.33
CA LEU A 50 7.56 -2.18 3.35
C LEU A 50 8.39 -1.89 2.10
N THR A 51 8.10 -0.79 1.43
CA THR A 51 8.94 -0.23 0.37
C THR A 51 9.50 1.11 0.84
N LEU A 52 10.83 1.19 0.96
CA LEU A 52 11.56 2.40 1.33
C LEU A 52 12.17 3.06 0.10
N GLU A 53 12.07 4.38 0.02
CA GLU A 53 12.92 5.17 -0.87
C GLU A 53 14.26 5.43 -0.17
N VAL A 54 15.35 5.08 -0.84
CA VAL A 54 16.72 5.22 -0.32
C VAL A 54 17.56 6.09 -1.25
N ASP A 55 18.69 6.55 -0.75
CA ASP A 55 19.58 7.39 -1.53
C ASP A 55 20.27 6.63 -2.67
N ALA A 56 20.74 7.39 -3.65
CA ALA A 56 21.33 6.86 -4.88
C ALA A 56 22.61 6.03 -4.65
N SER A 57 23.27 6.11 -3.49
CA SER A 57 24.43 5.25 -3.17
C SER A 57 24.07 3.78 -3.03
N TRP A 58 22.78 3.46 -2.86
CA TRP A 58 22.25 2.11 -2.85
C TRP A 58 21.89 1.57 -4.24
N HIS A 59 22.19 2.32 -5.30
CA HIS A 59 21.87 1.91 -6.67
C HIS A 59 22.47 0.51 -7.00
N PRO A 60 21.65 -0.44 -7.49
CA PRO A 60 22.10 -1.82 -7.69
C PRO A 60 22.95 -2.02 -8.96
N GLY A 61 22.96 -1.03 -9.86
CA GLY A 61 23.72 -1.09 -11.12
C GLY A 61 25.21 -0.74 -10.94
N SER A 62 26.04 -1.22 -11.86
CA SER A 62 27.48 -0.90 -11.90
C SER A 62 27.80 0.50 -12.41
N SER A 63 26.81 1.22 -12.93
CA SER A 63 26.91 2.60 -13.39
C SER A 63 26.42 3.58 -12.33
N GLU A 64 26.94 4.81 -12.38
CA GLU A 64 26.43 5.91 -11.57
C GLU A 64 24.94 6.14 -11.91
N PRO A 65 24.05 6.25 -10.92
CA PRO A 65 22.64 6.55 -11.14
C PRO A 65 22.47 7.95 -11.74
N GLU A 66 21.51 8.10 -12.65
CA GLU A 66 21.11 9.42 -13.15
C GLU A 66 20.44 10.25 -12.03
N ALA A 67 20.41 11.57 -12.18
CA ALA A 67 19.96 12.49 -11.13
C ALA A 67 18.48 12.34 -10.76
N ASP A 68 17.67 11.70 -11.61
CA ASP A 68 16.25 11.40 -11.43
C ASP A 68 15.99 9.91 -11.09
N CYS A 69 17.04 9.13 -10.86
CA CYS A 69 16.90 7.75 -10.41
C CYS A 69 16.31 7.71 -9.00
N VAL A 70 15.21 6.97 -8.86
CA VAL A 70 14.59 6.64 -7.56
C VAL A 70 15.01 5.22 -7.22
N VAL A 71 15.68 5.05 -6.08
CA VAL A 71 16.12 3.74 -5.58
C VAL A 71 15.19 3.30 -4.46
N LEU A 72 14.66 2.08 -4.60
CA LEU A 72 13.70 1.50 -3.68
C LEU A 72 14.25 0.22 -3.06
N VAL A 73 13.95 0.01 -1.79
CA VAL A 73 14.23 -1.23 -1.06
C VAL A 73 12.92 -1.84 -0.58
N ASP A 74 12.66 -3.07 -1.02
CA ASP A 74 11.54 -3.87 -0.53
C ASP A 74 12.00 -4.79 0.60
N MET A 75 11.26 -4.77 1.70
CA MET A 75 11.54 -5.53 2.91
C MET A 75 10.26 -6.11 3.50
N ASP A 76 10.38 -7.25 4.18
CA ASP A 76 9.32 -7.74 5.06
C ASP A 76 9.53 -7.32 6.52
N ALA A 77 8.60 -7.69 7.40
CA ALA A 77 8.67 -7.36 8.81
C ALA A 77 9.81 -8.06 9.55
N LEU A 78 10.27 -9.23 9.07
CA LEU A 78 11.40 -9.95 9.65
C LEU A 78 12.69 -9.15 9.40
N ASP A 79 12.85 -8.69 8.16
CA ASP A 79 13.95 -7.85 7.72
C ASP A 79 13.92 -6.54 8.51
N ALA A 80 12.83 -5.77 8.43
CA ALA A 80 12.73 -4.47 9.10
C ALA A 80 13.04 -4.53 10.61
N CYS A 81 12.69 -5.66 11.27
CA CYS A 81 12.93 -5.90 12.69
C CYS A 81 14.25 -6.62 13.01
N GLU A 82 15.17 -6.79 12.06
CA GLU A 82 16.45 -7.48 12.30
C GLU A 82 17.29 -6.72 13.35
N GLY A 83 17.76 -7.45 14.38
CA GLY A 83 18.64 -6.91 15.41
C GLY A 83 17.96 -6.07 16.50
N LEU A 84 16.63 -5.93 16.46
CA LEU A 84 15.86 -5.27 17.51
C LEU A 84 15.58 -6.19 18.70
N SER A 85 15.47 -5.61 19.89
CA SER A 85 14.92 -6.29 21.07
C SER A 85 13.45 -6.66 20.86
N ASP A 86 12.90 -7.53 21.71
CA ASP A 86 11.50 -7.98 21.59
C ASP A 86 10.49 -6.82 21.72
N GLU A 87 10.78 -5.85 22.60
CA GLU A 87 9.93 -4.66 22.79
C GLU A 87 9.95 -3.75 21.56
N GLU A 88 11.13 -3.44 21.02
CA GLU A 88 11.30 -2.63 19.81
C GLU A 88 10.70 -3.33 18.57
N ARG A 89 10.89 -4.65 18.47
CA ARG A 89 10.28 -5.50 17.43
C ARG A 89 8.77 -5.40 17.49
N HIS A 90 8.18 -5.47 18.68
CA HIS A 90 6.73 -5.35 18.85
C HIS A 90 6.23 -3.98 18.36
N GLY A 91 6.91 -2.90 18.75
CA GLY A 91 6.57 -1.54 18.32
C GLY A 91 6.66 -1.35 16.80
N LEU A 92 7.75 -1.81 16.18
CA LEU A 92 7.95 -1.68 14.73
C LEU A 92 6.99 -2.58 13.94
N SER A 93 6.73 -3.80 14.43
CA SER A 93 5.75 -4.71 13.81
C SER A 93 4.33 -4.13 13.85
N ALA A 94 3.95 -3.49 14.96
CA ALA A 94 2.66 -2.81 15.08
C ALA A 94 2.53 -1.66 14.06
N LEU A 95 3.61 -0.89 13.86
CA LEU A 95 3.65 0.18 12.87
C LEU A 95 3.54 -0.37 11.43
N LEU A 96 4.26 -1.45 11.11
CA LEU A 96 4.19 -2.12 9.80
C LEU A 96 2.82 -2.75 9.51
N GLY A 97 2.03 -3.03 10.55
CA GLY A 97 0.64 -3.45 10.43
C GLY A 97 -0.32 -2.32 10.01
N ILE A 98 0.11 -1.06 10.08
CA ILE A 98 -0.69 0.09 9.65
C ILE A 98 -0.44 0.32 8.17
N ALA A 99 -1.46 0.06 7.35
CA ALA A 99 -1.37 0.30 5.92
C ALA A 99 -1.22 1.79 5.61
N HIS A 100 -0.24 2.18 4.80
CA HIS A 100 -0.08 3.56 4.33
C HIS A 100 0.65 3.64 2.99
N VAL A 101 0.47 4.76 2.30
CA VAL A 101 1.20 5.11 1.07
C VAL A 101 1.72 6.54 1.19
N ARG A 102 3.02 6.77 0.98
CA ARG A 102 3.70 8.06 1.13
C ARG A 102 3.35 8.77 2.44
N GLY A 103 3.42 8.04 3.55
CA GLY A 103 3.07 8.50 4.90
C GLY A 103 1.58 8.79 5.15
N ARG A 104 0.69 8.52 4.20
CA ARG A 104 -0.76 8.69 4.36
C ARG A 104 -1.40 7.36 4.73
N VAL A 105 -1.94 7.30 5.95
CA VAL A 105 -2.62 6.10 6.48
C VAL A 105 -3.84 5.77 5.62
N LEU A 106 -3.93 4.48 5.25
CA LEU A 106 -5.07 3.92 4.58
C LEU A 106 -6.11 3.43 5.61
N PRO A 107 -7.41 3.62 5.35
CA PRO A 107 -8.44 3.12 6.24
C PRO A 107 -8.41 1.59 6.31
N PRO A 108 -8.76 0.99 7.46
CA PRO A 108 -8.83 -0.45 7.60
C PRO A 108 -9.93 -1.05 6.69
N PRO A 109 -9.83 -2.35 6.35
CA PRO A 109 -10.89 -3.03 5.62
C PRO A 109 -12.23 -2.97 6.37
N VAL A 110 -13.33 -2.91 5.61
CA VAL A 110 -14.70 -2.92 6.14
C VAL A 110 -15.41 -4.17 5.63
N GLU A 111 -16.14 -4.86 6.51
CA GLU A 111 -16.89 -6.07 6.18
C GLU A 111 -18.39 -5.89 6.47
N ILE A 112 -19.24 -6.22 5.50
CA ILE A 112 -20.70 -6.22 5.62
C ILE A 112 -21.23 -7.54 5.06
N GLY A 113 -21.61 -8.46 5.95
CA GLY A 113 -22.02 -9.80 5.54
C GLY A 113 -20.88 -10.54 4.83
N SER A 114 -21.10 -10.96 3.58
CA SER A 114 -20.09 -11.59 2.73
C SER A 114 -19.22 -10.59 1.96
N VAL A 115 -19.51 -9.29 2.07
CA VAL A 115 -18.84 -8.24 1.29
C VAL A 115 -17.69 -7.63 2.07
N ARG A 116 -16.51 -7.57 1.44
CA ARG A 116 -15.29 -6.98 2.00
C ARG A 116 -14.80 -5.83 1.13
N PHE A 117 -14.68 -4.66 1.72
CA PHE A 117 -14.13 -3.45 1.14
C PHE A 117 -12.72 -3.27 1.66
N ARG A 118 -11.76 -3.05 0.77
CA ARG A 118 -10.38 -2.76 1.14
C ARG A 118 -9.77 -1.70 0.24
N VAL A 119 -8.79 -1.02 0.78
CA VAL A 119 -7.84 -0.20 0.02
C VAL A 119 -6.43 -0.61 0.43
N SER A 120 -5.56 -0.82 -0.54
CA SER A 120 -4.16 -1.18 -0.34
C SER A 120 -3.28 -0.37 -1.27
N PRO A 121 -1.98 -0.22 -1.00
CA PRO A 121 -1.04 0.31 -2.00
C PRO A 121 -1.14 -0.49 -3.30
N ALA A 122 -0.96 0.19 -4.44
CA ALA A 122 -0.85 -0.46 -5.73
C ALA A 122 0.51 -1.13 -5.90
N PHE A 123 0.60 -2.05 -6.86
CA PHE A 123 1.87 -2.69 -7.23
C PHE A 123 2.84 -1.71 -7.92
N GLY A 124 2.34 -0.59 -8.45
CA GLY A 124 3.14 0.42 -9.14
C GLY A 124 3.89 1.36 -8.20
N PHE A 125 4.96 1.98 -8.72
CA PHE A 125 5.81 2.93 -8.00
C PHE A 125 5.38 4.41 -8.18
N ASP A 126 4.09 4.69 -8.39
CA ASP A 126 3.50 6.03 -8.56
C ASP A 126 2.70 6.60 -7.35
N GLY A 127 2.46 5.80 -6.33
CA GLY A 127 1.81 6.17 -5.07
C GLY A 127 0.30 5.97 -5.15
N GLU A 128 -0.13 5.19 -6.14
CA GLU A 128 -1.50 4.79 -6.31
C GLU A 128 -1.91 3.74 -5.26
N VAL A 129 -3.21 3.61 -5.11
CA VAL A 129 -3.85 2.60 -4.28
C VAL A 129 -4.84 1.83 -5.13
N VAL A 130 -5.11 0.60 -4.71
CA VAL A 130 -6.17 -0.24 -5.29
C VAL A 130 -7.31 -0.30 -4.29
N TYR A 131 -8.48 0.18 -4.72
CA TYR A 131 -9.73 -0.08 -4.04
C TYR A 131 -10.30 -1.39 -4.56
N VAL A 132 -10.62 -2.31 -3.67
CA VAL A 132 -11.21 -3.61 -4.04
C VAL A 132 -12.43 -3.89 -3.18
N VAL A 133 -13.51 -4.32 -3.83
CA VAL A 133 -14.72 -4.80 -3.17
C VAL A 133 -14.99 -6.22 -3.64
N HIS A 134 -14.98 -7.17 -2.71
CA HIS A 134 -15.34 -8.56 -2.98
C HIS A 134 -16.65 -8.91 -2.30
N ASP A 135 -17.48 -9.74 -2.93
CA ASP A 135 -18.61 -10.44 -2.33
C ASP A 135 -18.34 -11.96 -2.43
N GLY A 136 -17.83 -12.54 -1.35
CA GLY A 136 -17.27 -13.89 -1.38
C GLY A 136 -16.20 -14.05 -2.46
N PRO A 137 -16.36 -14.97 -3.44
CA PRO A 137 -15.40 -15.16 -4.53
C PRO A 137 -15.52 -14.13 -5.67
N GLN A 138 -16.55 -13.28 -5.68
CA GLN A 138 -16.81 -12.34 -6.77
C GLN A 138 -16.16 -10.99 -6.49
N THR A 139 -15.41 -10.44 -7.46
CA THR A 139 -14.99 -9.03 -7.44
C THR A 139 -16.11 -8.15 -7.97
N LEU A 140 -16.58 -7.19 -7.16
CA LEU A 140 -17.58 -6.20 -7.54
C LEU A 140 -16.93 -4.91 -8.07
N LEU A 141 -15.75 -4.57 -7.56
CA LEU A 141 -14.98 -3.39 -7.96
C LEU A 141 -13.49 -3.66 -7.74
N GLU A 142 -12.67 -3.28 -8.71
CA GLU A 142 -11.21 -3.22 -8.59
C GLU A 142 -10.67 -2.02 -9.37
N VAL A 143 -10.30 -0.97 -8.65
CA VAL A 143 -9.89 0.31 -9.24
C VAL A 143 -8.58 0.77 -8.65
N THR A 144 -7.57 0.89 -9.51
CA THR A 144 -6.31 1.55 -9.19
C THR A 144 -6.42 3.04 -9.51
N CYS A 145 -6.09 3.89 -8.55
CA CYS A 145 -6.02 5.34 -8.75
C CYS A 145 -5.17 6.04 -7.68
N PRO A 146 -4.79 7.31 -7.88
CA PRO A 146 -4.08 8.08 -6.86
C PRO A 146 -4.89 8.17 -5.56
N TYR A 147 -4.22 8.03 -4.42
CA TYR A 147 -4.90 8.09 -3.13
C TYR A 147 -5.46 9.51 -2.87
N GLY A 148 -6.77 9.66 -3.02
CA GLY A 148 -7.46 10.93 -2.74
C GLY A 148 -7.47 11.26 -1.25
N GLY A 149 -7.69 10.24 -0.39
CA GLY A 149 -7.85 10.41 1.06
C GLY A 149 -9.06 11.26 1.43
N ARG A 150 -10.12 11.20 0.63
CA ARG A 150 -11.37 11.95 0.82
C ARG A 150 -12.50 11.05 1.32
N GLY A 151 -12.16 9.91 1.92
CA GLY A 151 -13.14 8.96 2.42
C GLY A 151 -13.79 8.12 1.32
N GLU A 152 -13.11 7.89 0.18
CA GLU A 152 -13.65 7.10 -0.94
C GLU A 152 -14.11 5.69 -0.50
N LEU A 153 -13.38 5.05 0.42
CA LEU A 153 -13.78 3.75 0.97
C LEU A 153 -15.10 3.83 1.74
N ALA A 154 -15.26 4.84 2.60
CA ALA A 154 -16.49 5.06 3.36
C ALA A 154 -17.67 5.34 2.41
N ALA A 155 -17.46 6.17 1.38
CA ALA A 155 -18.48 6.46 0.39
C ALA A 155 -18.88 5.22 -0.44
N LEU A 156 -17.96 4.29 -0.74
CA LEU A 156 -18.28 3.01 -1.36
C LEU A 156 -19.14 2.12 -0.44
N VAL A 157 -18.79 2.09 0.85
CA VAL A 157 -19.53 1.34 1.89
C VAL A 157 -20.96 1.88 2.04
N GLU A 158 -21.12 3.20 2.09
CA GLU A 158 -22.42 3.87 2.14
C GLU A 158 -23.24 3.55 0.88
N LEU A 159 -22.64 3.71 -0.30
CA LEU A 159 -23.30 3.44 -1.57
C LEU A 159 -23.80 1.98 -1.67
N TYR A 160 -22.98 1.02 -1.21
CA TYR A 160 -23.39 -0.38 -1.15
C TYR A 160 -24.53 -0.59 -0.14
N SER A 161 -24.45 0.03 1.03
CA SER A 161 -25.46 -0.13 2.08
C SER A 161 -26.83 0.40 1.63
N GLU A 162 -26.85 1.48 0.85
CA GLU A 162 -28.09 2.10 0.37
C GLU A 162 -28.65 1.46 -0.92
N HIS A 163 -27.78 0.98 -1.81
CA HIS A 163 -28.17 0.60 -3.17
C HIS A 163 -27.72 -0.80 -3.61
N GLY A 164 -27.00 -1.51 -2.76
CA GLY A 164 -26.56 -2.89 -2.98
C GLY A 164 -25.40 -3.05 -3.98
N PRO A 165 -25.04 -4.30 -4.32
CA PRO A 165 -23.85 -4.63 -5.12
C PRO A 165 -23.91 -4.06 -6.54
N ALA A 166 -25.10 -3.89 -7.12
CA ALA A 166 -25.26 -3.34 -8.46
C ALA A 166 -24.75 -1.90 -8.57
N ALA A 167 -24.84 -1.10 -7.49
CA ALA A 167 -24.29 0.26 -7.49
C ALA A 167 -22.76 0.26 -7.49
N VAL A 168 -22.13 -0.67 -6.76
CA VAL A 168 -20.67 -0.84 -6.73
C VAL A 168 -20.14 -1.26 -8.10
N VAL A 169 -20.78 -2.22 -8.77
CA VAL A 169 -20.42 -2.64 -10.14
C VAL A 169 -20.55 -1.50 -11.14
N GLN A 170 -21.54 -0.62 -10.97
CA GLN A 170 -21.67 0.57 -11.82
C GLN A 170 -20.55 1.59 -11.58
N VAL A 171 -20.10 1.76 -10.34
CA VAL A 171 -18.93 2.59 -10.04
C VAL A 171 -17.69 2.02 -10.74
N ASP A 172 -17.47 0.71 -10.65
CA ASP A 172 -16.36 0.02 -11.32
C ASP A 172 -16.34 0.32 -12.84
N GLY A 173 -17.49 0.21 -13.51
CA GLY A 173 -17.61 0.51 -14.93
C GLY A 173 -17.38 1.99 -15.32
N LEU A 174 -17.52 2.93 -14.38
CA LEU A 174 -17.37 4.37 -14.63
C LEU A 174 -16.02 4.95 -14.15
N ALA A 175 -15.44 4.37 -13.10
CA ALA A 175 -14.25 4.89 -12.44
C ALA A 175 -13.04 5.04 -13.37
N PRO A 176 -12.75 4.12 -14.33
CA PRO A 176 -11.63 4.29 -15.26
C PRO A 176 -11.71 5.55 -16.13
N ARG A 177 -12.91 6.09 -16.34
CA ARG A 177 -13.13 7.27 -17.20
C ARG A 177 -13.29 8.56 -16.41
N LEU A 178 -13.90 8.48 -15.22
CA LEU A 178 -14.27 9.67 -14.44
C LEU A 178 -13.39 9.87 -13.20
N GLY A 179 -12.66 8.84 -12.78
CA GLY A 179 -12.06 8.75 -11.45
C GLY A 179 -13.07 8.24 -10.41
N LEU A 180 -12.55 7.55 -9.39
CA LEU A 180 -13.36 6.84 -8.38
C LEU A 180 -14.35 7.78 -7.66
N SER A 181 -13.87 8.90 -7.12
CA SER A 181 -14.72 9.84 -6.37
C SER A 181 -15.86 10.40 -7.23
N ALA A 182 -15.60 10.70 -8.51
CA ALA A 182 -16.62 11.23 -9.42
C ALA A 182 -17.63 10.15 -9.82
N ALA A 183 -17.18 8.91 -10.03
CA ALA A 183 -18.05 7.77 -10.31
C ALA A 183 -19.00 7.49 -9.13
N ILE A 184 -18.49 7.42 -7.90
CA ILE A 184 -19.31 7.25 -6.68
C ILE A 184 -20.36 8.36 -6.59
N ALA A 185 -19.95 9.62 -6.69
CA ALA A 185 -20.85 10.76 -6.59
C ALA A 185 -21.89 10.78 -7.73
N GLY A 186 -21.52 10.32 -8.94
CA GLY A 186 -22.43 10.19 -10.08
C GLY A 186 -23.53 9.16 -9.84
N ILE A 187 -23.18 7.97 -9.34
CA ILE A 187 -24.13 6.91 -9.04
C ILE A 187 -25.04 7.28 -7.87
N ALA A 188 -24.49 7.87 -6.81
CA ALA A 188 -25.27 8.35 -5.68
C ALA A 188 -26.36 9.35 -6.14
N ARG A 189 -25.97 10.39 -6.90
CA ARG A 189 -26.91 11.40 -7.43
C ARG A 189 -27.98 10.81 -8.35
N ALA A 190 -27.62 9.85 -9.21
CA ALA A 190 -28.57 9.23 -10.13
C ALA A 190 -29.63 8.38 -9.41
N ARG A 191 -29.35 7.96 -8.17
CA ARG A 191 -30.19 7.08 -7.36
C ARG A 191 -30.90 7.78 -6.20
N THR A 192 -30.50 9.01 -5.88
CA THR A 192 -31.29 9.89 -5.00
C THR A 192 -32.52 10.38 -5.76
N PRO A 193 -33.76 10.07 -5.32
CA PRO A 193 -34.94 10.62 -5.96
C PRO A 193 -34.94 12.14 -5.86
N SER A 194 -35.01 12.80 -7.01
CA SER A 194 -35.27 14.25 -7.10
C SER A 194 -36.59 14.54 -6.37
N VAL A 195 -36.52 15.24 -5.24
CA VAL A 195 -37.70 15.90 -4.67
C VAL A 195 -38.06 17.02 -5.65
N ALA A 196 -39.04 16.74 -6.51
CA ALA A 196 -39.69 17.71 -7.39
C ALA A 196 -40.64 18.61 -6.59
#